data_AF-A0A3A0EH28-F1
#
_entry.id   AF-A0A3A0EH28-F1
#
_cell.length_a   1.000
_cell.length_b   1.000
_cell.length_c   1.000
_cell.angle_alpha   90.00
_cell.angle_beta   90.00
_cell.angle_gamma   90.00
#
_symmetry.space_group_name_H-M   'P 1'
#
loop_
_entity.id
_entity.type
_entity.pdbx_description
1 polymer ?
#
loop_
_entity_poly.entity_id
_entity_poly.type
_entity_poly.pdbx_seq_one_letter_code
_entity_poly.pdbx_strand_id
1 'polypeptide(L)' 'QFFVNVVDNASLNHPQPDGHGYAVFGKIVRGMDVIDKIRAVPTTSVGPYRDVPATPVVIQSMQRVGAKG' A
#
# COMPACT_ATOMS: atom_id res chain seq x y z
N GLN A 1 9.50 -0.02 3.55
CA GLN A 1 8.10 -0.50 3.36
C GLN A 1 7.27 0.69 2.92
N PHE A 2 6.20 0.48 2.15
CA PHE A 2 5.24 1.52 1.79
C PHE A 2 3.83 0.96 1.91
N PHE A 3 2.84 1.84 1.96
CA PHE A 3 1.43 1.48 1.88
C PHE A 3 0.71 2.41 0.88
N VAL A 4 -0.45 1.97 0.41
CA VAL A 4 -1.33 2.75 -0.45
C VAL A 4 -2.59 3.07 0.34
N ASN A 5 -2.96 4.34 0.41
CA ASN A 5 -4.25 4.75 0.95
C ASN A 5 -5.37 4.32 -0.01
N VAL A 6 -6.32 3.52 0.46
CA VAL A 6 -7.53 3.11 -0.29
C VAL A 6 -8.76 3.96 0.05
N VAL A 7 -8.59 4.88 1.00
CA VAL A 7 -9.54 5.90 1.46
C VAL A 7 -8.74 7.12 1.94
N ASP A 8 -9.42 8.23 2.22
CA ASP A 8 -8.79 9.42 2.78
C ASP A 8 -8.48 9.23 4.28
N ASN A 9 -7.22 8.91 4.59
CA ASN A 9 -6.76 8.65 5.96
C ASN A 9 -6.14 9.90 6.61
N ALA A 10 -6.97 10.90 6.93
CA ALA A 10 -6.49 12.16 7.52
C ALA A 10 -5.74 11.99 8.86
N SER A 11 -6.00 10.90 9.60
CA SER A 11 -5.31 10.56 10.85
C SER A 11 -3.83 10.21 10.68
N LEU A 12 -3.38 9.91 9.45
CA LEU A 12 -1.99 9.62 9.12
C LEU A 12 -1.18 10.87 8.74
N ASN A 13 -1.85 12.03 8.62
CA ASN A 13 -1.21 13.29 8.27
C ASN A 13 -0.52 13.92 9.47
N HIS A 14 0.66 14.51 9.25
CA HIS A 14 1.31 15.37 10.25
C HIS A 14 0.33 16.45 10.79
N PRO A 15 0.23 16.66 12.11
CA PRO A 15 1.09 16.09 13.17
C PRO A 15 0.58 14.79 13.79
N GLN A 16 -0.53 14.22 13.31
CA GLN A 16 -1.02 12.94 13.79
C GLN A 16 -0.24 11.78 13.13
N PRO A 17 -0.14 10.60 13.77
CA PRO A 17 -0.58 10.27 15.13
C PRO A 17 0.45 10.55 16.24
N ASP A 18 1.69 10.90 15.90
CA ASP A 18 2.86 10.87 16.81
C ASP A 18 3.72 12.14 16.79
N GLY A 19 3.24 13.20 16.16
CA GLY A 19 3.99 14.45 15.90
C GLY A 19 4.67 14.48 14.53
N HIS A 20 4.73 13.35 13.80
CA HIS A 20 5.42 13.26 12.52
C HIS A 20 4.50 12.85 11.38
N GLY A 21 3.64 11.85 11.60
CA GLY A 21 2.78 11.28 10.56
C GLY A 21 3.56 10.54 9.47
N TYR A 22 2.88 10.26 8.36
CA TYR A 22 3.43 9.46 7.26
C TYR A 22 3.66 10.32 6.01
N ALA A 23 4.89 10.34 5.52
CA ALA A 23 5.26 11.12 4.34
C ALA A 23 4.64 10.54 3.06
N VAL A 24 3.79 11.32 2.38
CA VAL A 24 3.31 11.01 1.03
C VAL A 24 4.38 11.40 0.01
N PHE A 25 4.79 10.45 -0.84
CA PHE A 25 5.83 10.67 -1.86
C PHE A 25 5.37 10.33 -3.29
N GLY A 26 4.10 9.99 -3.48
CA GLY A 26 3.55 9.64 -4.78
C GLY A 26 2.05 9.36 -4.73
N LYS A 27 1.47 9.14 -5.92
CA LYS A 27 0.07 8.76 -6.07
C LYS A 27 -0.07 7.72 -7.18
N ILE A 28 -1.06 6.86 -7.05
CA ILE A 28 -1.44 5.92 -8.11
C ILE A 28 -2.11 6.71 -9.23
N VAL A 29 -1.51 6.70 -10.43
CA VAL A 29 -2.06 7.37 -11.61
C VAL A 29 -2.88 6.43 -12.51
N ARG A 30 -2.70 5.11 -12.36
CA ARG A 30 -3.42 4.04 -13.07
C ARG A 30 -3.47 2.78 -12.21
N GLY A 31 -4.51 1.96 -12.34
CA GLY A 31 -4.63 0.66 -11.67
C GLY A 31 -5.22 0.69 -10.26
N MET A 32 -6.02 1.70 -9.91
CA MET A 32 -6.72 1.72 -8.62
C MET A 32 -7.71 0.55 -8.47
N ASP A 33 -8.30 0.07 -9.56
CA ASP A 33 -9.15 -1.12 -9.57
C ASP A 33 -8.38 -2.39 -9.16
N VAL A 34 -7.08 -2.47 -9.48
CA VAL A 34 -6.20 -3.55 -9.03
C VAL A 34 -5.94 -3.43 -7.53
N ILE A 35 -5.71 -2.21 -7.02
CA ILE A 35 -5.56 -1.95 -5.58
C ILE A 35 -6.85 -2.35 -4.83
N ASP A 36 -8.02 -2.04 -5.37
CA ASP A 36 -9.31 -2.42 -4.80
C ASP A 36 -9.56 -3.93 -4.77
N LYS A 37 -9.01 -4.68 -5.73
CA LYS A 37 -9.00 -6.16 -5.69
C LYS A 37 -8.06 -6.68 -4.61
N ILE A 38 -6.87 -6.08 -4.48
CA ILE A 38 -5.87 -6.48 -3.48
C ILE A 38 -6.40 -6.27 -2.06
N ARG A 39 -7.04 -5.12 -1.76
CA ARG A 39 -7.57 -4.86 -0.40
C ARG A 39 -8.67 -5.84 0.02
N ALA A 40 -9.30 -6.54 -0.92
CA ALA A 40 -10.42 -7.44 -0.70
C ALA A 40 -10.00 -8.91 -0.61
N VAL A 41 -8.71 -9.24 -0.79
CA VAL A 41 -8.25 -10.64 -0.69
C VAL A 41 -8.44 -11.19 0.72
N PRO A 42 -8.77 -12.48 0.89
CA PRO A 42 -8.83 -13.10 2.21
C PRO A 42 -7.49 -12.98 2.95
N THR A 43 -7.54 -12.62 4.23
CA THR A 43 -6.37 -12.52 5.10
C THR A 43 -6.39 -13.59 6.20
N THR A 44 -5.21 -13.82 6.77
CA THR A 44 -4.97 -14.74 7.88
C THR A 44 -3.96 -14.12 8.86
N SER A 45 -3.70 -14.79 9.98
CA SER A 45 -2.64 -14.44 10.92
C SER A 45 -1.43 -15.36 10.74
N VAL A 46 -0.23 -14.79 10.74
CA VAL A 46 1.04 -15.54 10.68
C VAL A 46 1.98 -15.02 11.76
N GLY A 47 2.21 -15.82 12.80
CA GLY A 47 3.02 -15.41 13.96
C GLY A 47 2.43 -14.14 14.62
N PRO A 48 3.22 -13.07 14.83
CA PRO A 48 2.72 -11.82 15.40
C PRO A 48 1.94 -10.95 14.40
N TYR A 49 1.93 -11.30 13.12
CA TYR A 49 1.34 -10.48 12.06
C TYR A 49 -0.12 -10.85 11.81
N ARG A 50 -0.98 -9.84 11.81
CA ARG A 50 -2.39 -9.92 11.38
C ARG A 50 -2.52 -9.37 9.96
N ASP A 51 -3.64 -9.66 9.32
CA ASP A 51 -4.00 -9.15 7.98
C ASP A 51 -3.02 -9.56 6.86
N VAL A 52 -2.38 -10.72 7.02
CA VAL A 52 -1.49 -11.30 5.99
C VAL A 52 -2.35 -11.94 4.91
N PRO A 53 -2.20 -11.62 3.62
CA PRO A 53 -2.94 -12.31 2.56
C PRO A 53 -2.78 -13.84 2.64
N ALA A 54 -3.90 -14.57 2.66
CA ALA A 54 -3.89 -16.04 2.74
C ALA A 54 -3.23 -16.67 1.50
N THR A 55 -3.32 -16.00 0.36
CA THR A 55 -2.50 -16.25 -0.82
C THR A 55 -1.61 -15.02 -1.06
N PRO A 56 -0.28 -15.16 -1.18
CA PRO A 56 0.62 -14.02 -1.34
C PRO A 56 0.29 -13.16 -2.56
N VAL A 57 0.19 -11.84 -2.35
CA VAL A 57 0.13 -10.84 -3.43
C VAL A 57 1.55 -10.35 -3.71
N VAL A 58 2.13 -10.80 -4.82
CA VAL A 58 3.56 -10.60 -5.12
C VAL A 58 3.74 -9.51 -6.17
N ILE A 59 4.58 -8.51 -5.86
CA ILE A 59 5.12 -7.59 -6.87
C ILE A 59 6.19 -8.37 -7.65
N GLN A 60 5.86 -8.79 -8.88
CA GLN A 60 6.75 -9.60 -9.70
C GLN A 60 7.94 -8.81 -10.27
N SER A 61 7.72 -7.55 -10.61
CA SER A 61 8.75 -6.64 -11.13
C SER A 61 8.38 -5.18 -10.86
N MET A 62 9.38 -4.30 -10.92
CA MET A 62 9.20 -2.86 -10.82
C MET A 62 10.14 -2.19 -11.83
N GLN A 63 9.61 -1.26 -12.62
CA GLN A 63 10.38 -0.55 -13.65
C GLN A 63 10.05 0.94 -13.63
N ARG A 64 11.09 1.77 -13.76
CA ARG A 64 10.90 3.19 -14.06
C ARG A 64 10.47 3.34 -15.51
N VAL A 65 9.23 3.77 -15.72
CA VAL A 65 8.72 4.11 -17.06
C VAL A 65 9.58 5.26 -17.62
N GLY A 66 10.11 5.08 -18.84
CA GLY A 66 10.93 6.08 -19.51
C GLY A 66 12.45 5.93 -19.36
N ALA A 67 12.94 4.91 -18.64
CA ALA A 67 14.32 4.46 -18.85
C ALA A 67 14.38 3.70 -20.19
N LYS A 68 14.73 4.39 -21.28
CA LYS A 68 15.23 3.72 -22.47
C LYS A 68 16.59 3.13 -22.09
N GLY A 69 16.70 1.81 -22.14
CA GLY A 69 18.01 1.14 -22.22
C GLY A 69 18.65 1.41 -23.56
#